data_AF-A0A920QA70-F1
#
_entry.id   AF-A0A920QA70-F1
#
_cell.length_a   1.000
_cell.length_b   1.000
_cell.length_c   1.000
_cell.angle_alpha   90.00
_cell.angle_beta   90.00
_cell.angle_gamma   90.00
#
_symmetry.space_group_name_H-M   'P 1'
#
loop_
_entity.id
_entity.type
_entity.pdbx_description
1 polymer ?
#
loop_
_entity_poly.entity_id
_entity_poly.type
_entity_poly.pdbx_seq_one_letter_code
_entity_poly.pdbx_strand_id
1 'polypeptide(L)'
;MPVEGDSGVFRILENLADLTKESDDPLEKVYEKEMLLALKSPAGTKITIEPGGQFELSDAPRNSLSESNESLQNYLNLLKNAVAEFEGKLLFQGGSASART
;
A
#
# COMPACT_ATOMS: atom_id res chain seq x y z
N MET A 1 -13.80 0.27 7.29
CA MET A 1 -12.99 1.14 8.15
C MET A 1 -13.28 2.58 7.77
N PRO A 2 -13.33 3.52 8.72
CA PRO A 2 -13.35 4.95 8.39
C PRO A 2 -12.06 5.34 7.65
N VAL A 3 -12.12 6.37 6.82
CA VAL A 3 -10.94 6.88 6.09
C VAL A 3 -9.96 7.55 7.07
N GLU A 4 -10.49 8.29 8.05
CA GLU A 4 -9.76 9.08 9.03
C GLU A 4 -9.90 8.54 10.48
N GLY A 5 -9.08 9.07 11.40
CA GLY A 5 -9.08 8.76 12.84
C GLY A 5 -8.06 7.68 13.24
N ASP A 6 -7.98 7.39 14.54
CA ASP A 6 -7.00 6.44 15.12
C ASP A 6 -7.14 5.00 14.58
N SER A 7 -8.28 4.70 13.95
CA SER A 7 -8.56 3.41 13.27
C SER A 7 -8.80 3.58 11.76
N GLY A 8 -8.28 4.68 11.19
CA GLY A 8 -8.47 5.06 9.79
C GLY A 8 -7.57 4.28 8.82
N VAL A 9 -7.95 4.23 7.55
CA VAL A 9 -7.16 3.58 6.48
C VAL A 9 -5.74 4.15 6.38
N PHE A 10 -5.54 5.43 6.71
CA PHE A 10 -4.20 6.06 6.75
C PHE A 10 -3.24 5.45 7.76
N ARG A 11 -3.74 4.85 8.84
CA ARG A 11 -2.90 4.17 9.83
C ARG A 11 -2.22 2.92 9.25
N ILE A 12 -2.77 2.34 8.18
CA ILE A 12 -2.11 1.24 7.47
C ILE A 12 -0.86 1.74 6.72
N LEU A 13 -0.89 2.95 6.14
CA LEU A 13 0.31 3.55 5.51
C LEU A 13 1.38 3.85 6.55
N GLU A 14 0.98 4.37 7.71
CA GLU A 14 1.87 4.56 8.86
C GLU A 14 2.55 3.23 9.27
N ASN A 15 1.76 2.16 9.43
CA ASN A 15 2.28 0.85 9.80
C ASN A 15 3.24 0.29 8.74
N LEU A 16 2.96 0.47 7.45
CA LEU A 16 3.84 0.04 6.36
C LEU A 16 5.19 0.79 6.37
N ALA A 17 5.16 2.11 6.61
CA ALA A 17 6.39 2.90 6.77
C ALA A 17 7.21 2.42 7.98
N ASP A 18 6.55 2.21 9.13
CA ASP A 18 7.21 1.75 10.35
C ASP A 18 7.83 0.35 10.21
N LEU A 19 7.14 -0.57 9.54
CA LEU A 19 7.62 -1.95 9.30
C LEU A 19 8.84 -2.01 8.37
N THR A 20 9.04 -1.00 7.54
CA THR A 20 10.11 -0.99 6.52
C THR A 20 11.23 0.00 6.80
N LYS A 21 11.11 0.83 7.85
CA LYS A 21 12.06 1.93 8.14
C LYS A 21 13.53 1.51 8.28
N GLU A 22 13.80 0.27 8.71
CA GLU A 22 15.15 -0.28 8.89
C GLU A 22 15.57 -1.21 7.73
N SER A 23 14.80 -1.25 6.63
CA SER A 23 15.13 -2.06 5.46
C SER A 23 16.11 -1.32 4.52
N ASP A 24 16.67 -2.04 3.55
CA ASP A 24 17.55 -1.45 2.53
C ASP A 24 16.79 -0.55 1.52
N ASP A 25 15.45 -0.63 1.47
CA ASP A 25 14.59 0.19 0.60
C ASP A 25 13.32 0.62 1.37
N PRO A 26 13.44 1.58 2.31
CA PRO A 26 12.36 1.94 3.21
C PRO A 26 11.21 2.65 2.50
N LEU A 27 9.98 2.45 2.99
CA LEU A 27 8.82 3.21 2.52
C LEU A 27 8.73 4.55 3.25
N GLU A 28 8.91 5.62 2.49
CA GLU A 28 8.84 7.00 2.96
C GLU A 28 7.44 7.59 2.77
N LYS A 29 7.01 8.36 3.75
CA LYS A 29 5.70 9.02 3.76
C LYS A 29 5.62 10.16 2.75
N VAL A 30 4.51 10.21 2.02
CA VAL A 30 4.20 11.28 1.07
C VAL A 30 2.87 11.91 1.46
N TYR A 31 2.94 13.19 1.80
CA TYR A 31 1.79 13.99 2.22
C TYR A 31 1.29 14.87 1.08
N GLU A 32 -0.03 14.96 0.95
CA GLU A 32 -0.69 16.01 0.17
C GLU A 32 -1.38 16.96 1.15
N LYS A 33 -0.90 18.21 1.20
CA LYS A 33 -1.21 19.14 2.31
C LYS A 33 -0.82 18.49 3.64
N GLU A 34 -1.80 18.23 4.51
CA GLU A 34 -1.61 17.62 5.84
C GLU A 34 -2.01 16.13 5.88
N MET A 35 -2.42 15.55 4.75
CA MET A 35 -2.96 14.18 4.70
C MET A 35 -1.92 13.20 4.13
N LEU A 36 -1.66 12.12 4.86
CA LEU A 36 -0.81 11.02 4.36
C LEU A 36 -1.60 10.21 3.33
N LEU A 37 -1.28 10.38 2.05
CA LEU A 37 -2.00 9.73 0.95
C LEU A 37 -1.20 8.65 0.25
N ALA A 38 0.13 8.65 0.40
CA ALA A 38 0.99 7.72 -0.30
C ALA A 38 2.28 7.39 0.45
N LEU A 39 2.91 6.31 0.02
CA LEU A 39 4.29 5.95 0.35
C LEU A 39 5.10 5.81 -0.93
N LYS A 40 6.40 6.06 -0.85
CA LYS A 40 7.35 5.79 -1.93
C LYS A 40 8.64 5.16 -1.38
N SER A 41 9.29 4.29 -2.15
CA SER A 41 10.64 3.84 -1.83
C SER A 41 11.69 4.50 -2.74
N PRO A 42 12.96 4.57 -2.30
CA PRO A 42 14.08 4.99 -3.15
C PRO A 42 14.17 4.23 -4.48
N ALA A 43 13.87 2.92 -4.50
CA ALA A 43 13.86 2.11 -5.72
C ALA A 43 12.71 2.43 -6.69
N GLY A 44 11.71 3.20 -6.26
CA GLY A 44 10.62 3.69 -7.11
C GLY A 44 9.27 3.02 -6.90
N THR A 45 9.15 2.12 -5.91
CA THR A 45 7.85 1.56 -5.50
C THR A 45 6.97 2.67 -4.93
N LYS A 46 5.67 2.64 -5.24
CA LYS A 46 4.66 3.57 -4.72
C LYS A 46 3.44 2.81 -4.22
N ILE A 47 2.93 3.24 -3.08
CA ILE A 47 1.67 2.75 -2.53
C ILE A 47 0.76 3.95 -2.34
N THR A 48 -0.46 3.92 -2.88
CA THR A 48 -1.43 5.02 -2.78
C THR A 48 -2.75 4.52 -2.21
N ILE A 49 -3.50 5.43 -1.59
CA ILE A 49 -4.91 5.20 -1.22
C ILE A 49 -5.81 5.97 -2.20
N GLU A 50 -6.72 5.24 -2.85
CA GLU A 50 -7.76 5.80 -3.69
C GLU A 50 -8.92 6.39 -2.86
N PRO A 51 -9.77 7.29 -3.41
CA PRO A 51 -10.88 7.91 -2.68
C PRO A 51 -11.88 6.93 -2.02
N GLY A 52 -11.93 5.68 -2.48
CA GLY A 52 -12.75 4.62 -1.88
C GLY A 52 -12.04 3.80 -0.78
N GLY A 53 -10.82 4.18 -0.40
CA GLY A 53 -10.01 3.48 0.61
C GLY A 53 -9.28 2.25 0.08
N GLN A 54 -9.25 2.02 -1.24
CA GLN A 54 -8.49 0.94 -1.85
C GLN A 54 -6.99 1.29 -1.85
N PHE A 55 -6.16 0.29 -1.60
CA PHE A 55 -4.71 0.41 -1.77
C PHE A 55 -4.31 0.01 -3.19
N GLU A 56 -3.52 0.85 -3.82
CA GLU A 56 -2.85 0.53 -5.08
C GLU A 56 -1.34 0.35 -4.84
N LEU A 57 -0.76 -0.69 -5.45
CA LEU A 57 0.68 -0.90 -5.54
C LEU A 57 1.14 -0.62 -6.97
N SER A 58 2.02 0.36 -7.11
CA SER A 58 2.83 0.58 -8.31
C SER A 58 4.27 0.20 -7.98
N ASP A 59 4.67 -1.03 -8.32
CA ASP A 59 6.01 -1.57 -7.99
C ASP A 59 7.13 -0.98 -8.85
N ALA A 60 8.35 -0.99 -8.33
CA ALA A 60 9.55 -0.65 -9.07
C ALA A 60 9.78 -1.60 -10.27
N PRO A 61 10.46 -1.15 -11.34
CA PRO A 61 10.81 -2.02 -12.47
C PRO A 61 11.57 -3.28 -12.04
N ARG A 62 11.19 -4.44 -12.59
CA ARG A 62 11.82 -5.74 -12.34
C ARG A 62 12.34 -6.35 -13.63
N ASN A 63 13.38 -7.18 -13.55
CA ASN A 63 14.00 -7.78 -14.74
C ASN A 63 13.26 -9.05 -15.22
N SER A 64 12.39 -9.62 -14.39
CA SER A 64 11.66 -10.84 -14.72
C SER A 64 10.30 -10.93 -14.00
N LEU A 65 9.41 -11.77 -14.54
CA LEU A 65 8.14 -12.09 -13.89
C LEU A 65 8.33 -12.79 -12.53
N SER A 66 9.42 -13.53 -12.35
CA SER A 66 9.74 -14.17 -11.07
C SER A 66 10.03 -13.11 -10.00
N GLU A 67 10.84 -12.11 -10.33
CA GLU A 67 11.13 -10.97 -9.45
C GLU A 67 9.86 -10.15 -9.15
N SER A 68 9.00 -9.92 -10.16
CA SER A 68 7.71 -9.26 -9.94
C SER A 68 6.80 -10.05 -8.99
N ASN A 69 6.76 -11.37 -9.12
CA ASN A 69 5.97 -12.20 -8.23
C ASN A 69 6.54 -12.20 -6.79
N GLU A 70 7.86 -12.31 -6.65
CA GLU A 70 8.52 -12.23 -5.34
C GLU A 70 8.24 -10.90 -4.64
N SER A 71 8.40 -9.79 -5.38
CA SER A 71 8.07 -8.45 -4.90
C SER A 71 6.61 -8.34 -4.45
N LEU A 72 5.67 -8.85 -5.25
CA LEU A 72 4.25 -8.86 -4.91
C LEU A 72 3.99 -9.67 -3.63
N GLN A 73 4.58 -10.86 -3.47
CA GLN A 73 4.40 -11.67 -2.26
C GLN A 73 4.96 -10.95 -1.03
N ASN A 74 6.11 -10.29 -1.14
CA ASN A 74 6.71 -9.51 -0.06
C ASN A 74 5.78 -8.35 0.36
N TYR A 75 5.24 -7.62 -0.62
CA TYR A 75 4.26 -6.57 -0.36
C TYR A 75 3.00 -7.12 0.33
N LEU A 76 2.44 -8.24 -0.14
CA LEU A 76 1.25 -8.84 0.46
C LEU A 76 1.50 -9.28 1.92
N ASN A 77 2.71 -9.75 2.24
CA ASN A 77 3.08 -10.10 3.60
C ASN A 77 3.21 -8.86 4.49
N LEU A 78 3.83 -7.79 4.00
CA LEU A 78 3.88 -6.50 4.69
C LEU A 78 2.48 -5.94 4.94
N LEU A 79 1.62 -5.95 3.92
CA LEU A 79 0.24 -5.46 4.03
C LEU A 79 -0.57 -6.26 5.05
N LYS A 80 -0.46 -7.59 5.06
CA LYS A 80 -1.10 -8.43 6.09
C LYS A 80 -0.68 -8.05 7.50
N ASN A 81 0.61 -7.79 7.71
CA ASN A 81 1.13 -7.36 9.01
C ASN A 81 0.62 -5.96 9.37
N ALA A 82 0.62 -5.04 8.41
CA ALA A 82 0.15 -3.67 8.62
C ALA A 82 -1.34 -3.59 8.98
N VAL A 83 -2.17 -4.50 8.45
CA VAL A 83 -3.62 -4.53 8.73
C VAL A 83 -4.02 -5.40 9.92
N ALA A 84 -3.09 -6.15 10.52
CA ALA A 84 -3.39 -7.14 11.55
C ALA A 84 -4.08 -6.54 12.79
N GLU A 85 -3.70 -5.31 13.17
CA GLU A 85 -4.25 -4.60 14.33
C GLU A 85 -5.73 -4.21 14.18
N PHE A 86 -6.26 -4.18 12.95
CA PHE A 86 -7.62 -3.70 12.68
C PHE A 86 -8.66 -4.81 12.64
N GLU A 87 -8.28 -6.06 12.92
CA GLU A 87 -9.10 -7.27 12.66
C GLU A 87 -9.66 -7.33 11.22
N GLY A 88 -9.04 -6.57 10.32
CA GLY A 88 -9.47 -6.39 8.95
C GLY A 88 -9.16 -7.60 8.09
N LYS A 89 -9.99 -7.84 7.07
CA LYS A 89 -9.71 -8.82 6.01
C LYS A 89 -9.44 -8.10 4.71
N LEU A 90 -8.37 -8.49 4.03
CA LEU A 90 -8.06 -8.02 2.69
C LEU A 90 -8.99 -8.71 1.68
N LEU A 91 -9.64 -7.92 0.82
CA LEU A 91 -10.41 -8.41 -0.31
C LEU A 91 -9.69 -8.02 -1.60
N PHE A 92 -9.35 -9.01 -2.41
CA PHE A 92 -8.80 -8.81 -3.74
C PHE A 92 -9.90 -9.15 -4.74
N GLN A 93 -10.46 -8.14 -5.40
CA GLN A 93 -11.51 -8.34 -6.40
C GLN A 93 -11.16 -7.59 -7.68
N GLY A 94 -11.11 -8.31 -8.79
CA GLY A 94 -11.10 -7.70 -10.11
C GLY A 94 -12.50 -7.21 -10.48
N GLY A 95 -12.65 -5.91 -10.70
CA GLY A 95 -13.87 -5.32 -11.26
C GLY A 95 -13.64 -4.96 -12.72
N SER A 96 -14.50 -5.42 -13.62
CA SER A 96 -14.57 -4.87 -14.97
C SER A 96 -15.29 -3.52 -14.90
N ALA A 97 -14.54 -2.42 -14.99
CA ALA A 97 -15.13 -1.11 -15.22
C ALA A 97 -15.78 -1.11 -16.61
N SER A 98 -17.08 -1.39 -16.68
CA SER A 98 -17.87 -1.13 -17.88
C SER A 98 -17.97 0.39 -18.00
N ALA A 99 -17.12 0.98 -18.84
CA ALA A 99 -17.28 2.35 -19.27
C ALA A 99 -18.62 2.47 -19.98
N ARG A 100 -19.62 3.05 -19.29
CA ARG A 100 -20.86 3.47 -19.96
C ARG A 100 -20.52 4.76 -20.70
N THR A 101 -20.41 4.65 -22.02
CA THR A 101 -20.51 5.77 -22.98
C THR A 101 -21.92 6.31 -23.04
#